data_AF-A0A669C1V4-F1
#
_entry.id   AF-A0A669C1V4-F1
#
_cell.length_a   1.000
_cell.length_b   1.000
_cell.length_c   1.000
_cell.angle_alpha   90.00
_cell.angle_beta   90.00
_cell.angle_gamma   90.00
#
_symmetry.space_group_name_H-M   'P 1'
#
loop_
_entity.id
_entity.type
_entity.pdbx_description
1 polymer ?
#
loop_
_entity_poly.entity_id
_entity_poly.type
_entity_poly.pdbx_seq_one_letter_code
_entity_poly.pdbx_strand_id
1 'polypeptide(L)'
;MLLTKLNFKNQTDYVASYWSAGCKPDCASCFSENFCLRCHPGNFLFGGKCEPACPKGLTVMASDLFFHHGHCHLTCPQGFEPDVQLMWCTPQTHCEVGEWTHWGACRTRTRPVLHFPSVYGNPCSHLSEIRKCAIRKRLRSSLSKWQRRNKMFNAYKRYTSSVDSLNTSRFSTH
;
A
#
# COMPACT_ATOMS: atom_id res chain seq x y z
N MET A 1 73.43 12.74 26.21
CA MET A 1 72.26 12.18 26.93
C MET A 1 71.91 10.86 26.27
N LEU A 2 72.12 9.74 26.98
CA LEU A 2 71.72 8.42 26.52
C LEU A 2 70.19 8.35 26.50
N LEU A 3 69.59 8.15 25.32
CA LEU A 3 68.24 7.60 25.26
C LEU A 3 68.35 6.08 25.37
N THR A 4 67.67 5.57 26.39
CA THR A 4 67.64 4.22 26.90
C THR A 4 67.29 3.19 25.83
N LYS A 5 68.02 2.06 25.88
CA LYS A 5 67.70 0.79 25.19
C LYS A 5 66.21 0.46 25.36
N LEU A 6 65.43 0.60 24.28
CA LEU A 6 64.17 -0.12 24.17
C LEU A 6 64.52 -1.60 23.95
N ASN A 7 64.31 -2.40 24.99
CA ASN A 7 64.42 -3.85 24.95
C ASN A 7 63.26 -4.38 24.09
N PHE A 8 63.50 -4.57 22.79
CA PHE A 8 62.57 -5.28 21.91
C PHE A 8 62.64 -6.77 22.23
N LYS A 9 61.74 -7.22 23.11
CA LYS A 9 61.78 -8.55 23.72
C LYS A 9 60.90 -9.60 23.05
N ASN A 10 60.38 -9.38 21.84
CA ASN A 10 59.76 -10.46 21.06
C ASN A 10 59.62 -10.14 19.57
N GLN A 11 59.81 -11.17 18.74
CA GLN A 11 59.63 -11.16 17.28
C GLN A 11 58.17 -10.95 16.86
N THR A 12 57.20 -11.05 17.78
CA THR A 12 55.76 -10.90 17.53
C THR A 12 55.32 -9.45 17.33
N ASP A 13 56.07 -8.48 17.85
CA ASP A 13 55.68 -7.07 17.80
C ASP A 13 56.00 -6.43 16.44
N TYR A 14 56.95 -7.01 15.70
CA TYR A 14 57.27 -6.59 14.32
C TYR A 14 56.18 -6.99 13.31
N VAL A 15 55.41 -8.04 13.62
CA VAL A 15 54.32 -8.55 12.76
C VAL A 15 53.09 -7.63 12.83
N ALA A 16 52.94 -6.84 13.90
CA ALA A 16 51.90 -5.82 14.00
C ALA A 16 52.15 -4.62 13.04
N SER A 17 53.41 -4.40 12.62
CA SER A 17 53.81 -3.33 11.70
C SER A 17 53.84 -3.73 10.22
N TYR A 18 53.71 -5.03 9.89
CA TYR A 18 53.78 -5.57 8.52
C TYR A 18 52.50 -6.36 8.16
N TRP A 19 51.32 -5.76 8.45
CA TRP A 19 50.02 -6.27 8.00
C TRP A 19 50.12 -6.66 6.53
N SER A 20 50.09 -7.96 6.31
CA SER A 20 50.36 -8.61 5.04
C SER A 20 49.30 -8.21 4.03
N ALA A 21 49.70 -8.06 2.76
CA ALA A 21 48.86 -7.81 1.59
C ALA A 21 47.43 -8.36 1.71
N GLY A 22 46.53 -7.54 2.25
CA GLY A 22 45.24 -7.98 2.74
C GLY A 22 44.36 -6.78 3.04
N CYS A 23 43.05 -7.01 3.01
CA CYS A 23 42.05 -5.96 3.23
C CYS A 23 42.23 -5.28 4.59
N LYS A 24 41.71 -4.06 4.72
CA LYS A 24 41.64 -3.38 6.02
C LYS A 24 40.88 -4.23 7.05
N PRO A 25 41.15 -4.07 8.36
CA PRO A 25 40.58 -4.93 9.41
C PRO A 25 39.06 -4.87 9.54
N ASP A 26 38.41 -3.81 9.07
CA ASP A 26 36.95 -3.62 9.00
C ASP A 26 36.32 -4.24 7.74
N CYS A 27 37.14 -4.73 6.82
CA CYS A 27 36.76 -5.21 5.51
C CYS A 27 36.96 -6.73 5.36
N ALA A 28 35.87 -7.45 5.10
CA ALA A 28 35.88 -8.90 4.90
C ALA A 28 36.42 -9.32 3.53
N SER A 29 36.19 -8.51 2.49
CA SER A 29 36.79 -8.70 1.16
C SER A 29 36.97 -7.38 0.42
N CYS A 30 38.07 -7.22 -0.32
CA CYS A 30 38.46 -5.98 -0.97
C CYS A 30 39.04 -6.25 -2.37
N PHE A 31 38.85 -5.28 -3.26
CA PHE A 31 39.50 -5.22 -4.56
C PHE A 31 40.93 -4.67 -4.44
N SER A 32 41.11 -3.69 -3.54
CA SER A 32 42.39 -3.10 -3.19
C SER A 32 42.36 -2.65 -1.72
N GLU A 33 43.51 -2.26 -1.17
CA GLU A 33 43.63 -1.77 0.21
C GLU A 33 42.68 -0.59 0.54
N ASN A 34 42.26 0.16 -0.48
CA ASN A 34 41.37 1.31 -0.35
C ASN A 34 39.94 1.06 -0.84
N PHE A 35 39.67 -0.09 -1.46
CA PHE A 35 38.36 -0.40 -2.03
C PHE A 35 37.84 -1.74 -1.51
N CYS A 36 37.02 -1.67 -0.48
CA CYS A 36 36.30 -2.79 0.08
C CYS A 36 35.10 -3.18 -0.79
N LEU A 37 34.87 -4.49 -0.95
CA LEU A 37 33.73 -5.08 -1.63
C LEU A 37 32.69 -5.60 -0.64
N ARG A 38 33.12 -6.04 0.55
CA ARG A 38 32.24 -6.54 1.60
C ARG A 38 32.81 -6.24 2.98
N CYS A 39 31.98 -5.64 3.83
CA CYS A 39 32.35 -5.34 5.21
C CYS A 39 32.11 -6.53 6.14
N HIS A 40 32.81 -6.53 7.28
CA HIS A 40 32.46 -7.42 8.37
C HIS A 40 31.07 -7.10 8.94
N PRO A 41 30.38 -8.07 9.57
CA PRO A 41 29.08 -7.84 10.20
C PRO A 41 29.13 -6.67 11.19
N GLY A 42 28.09 -5.83 11.16
CA GLY A 42 28.01 -4.62 11.99
C GLY A 42 28.56 -3.35 11.32
N ASN A 43 29.20 -3.46 10.15
CA ASN A 43 29.64 -2.33 9.34
C ASN A 43 28.96 -2.31 7.96
N PHE A 44 28.80 -1.12 7.39
CA PHE A 44 28.08 -0.83 6.16
C PHE A 44 29.06 -0.40 5.07
N LEU A 45 28.86 -0.91 3.85
CA LEU A 45 29.69 -0.54 2.71
C LEU A 45 29.15 0.72 2.04
N PHE A 46 29.96 1.78 1.98
CA PHE A 46 29.68 3.01 1.24
C PHE A 46 30.93 3.51 0.52
N GLY A 47 30.86 3.66 -0.80
CA GLY A 47 31.97 4.18 -1.62
C GLY A 47 33.27 3.37 -1.50
N GLY A 48 33.16 2.05 -1.27
CA GLY A 48 34.32 1.17 -1.06
C GLY A 48 34.93 1.23 0.35
N LYS A 49 34.28 1.88 1.31
CA LYS A 49 34.72 1.93 2.72
C LYS A 49 33.67 1.32 3.64
N CYS A 50 34.12 0.79 4.77
CA CYS A 50 33.24 0.25 5.80
C CYS A 50 33.01 1.29 6.89
N GLU A 51 31.75 1.61 7.15
CA GLU A 51 31.35 2.58 8.16
C GLU A 51 30.43 1.91 9.18
N PRO A 52 30.48 2.26 10.48
CA PRO A 52 29.63 1.67 11.51
C PRO A 52 28.16 2.16 11.42
N ALA A 53 27.88 3.17 10.61
CA ALA A 53 26.54 3.66 10.30
C ALA A 53 26.56 4.32 8.90
N CYS A 54 25.42 4.37 8.20
CA CYS A 54 25.34 5.19 6.99
C CYS A 54 25.58 6.67 7.38
N PRO A 55 26.50 7.37 6.69
CA PRO A 55 26.89 8.72 7.06
C PRO A 55 25.68 9.67 6.98
N LYS A 56 25.40 10.36 8.08
CA LYS A 56 24.39 11.42 8.14
C LYS A 56 25.07 12.76 7.85
N GLY A 57 24.75 13.37 6.71
CA GLY A 57 25.08 14.78 6.48
C GLY A 57 26.43 15.10 5.84
N LEU A 58 26.74 14.53 4.67
CA LEU A 58 27.70 15.17 3.75
C LEU A 58 26.95 16.26 2.95
N THR A 59 27.04 17.49 3.47
CA THR A 59 26.78 18.79 2.81
C THR A 59 25.78 18.81 1.64
N VAL A 60 24.58 19.32 1.94
CA VAL A 60 23.58 19.93 1.03
C VAL A 60 22.87 19.00 0.02
N MET A 61 23.23 17.73 -0.15
CA MET A 61 22.45 16.78 -0.97
C MET A 61 22.22 15.38 -0.33
N ALA A 62 22.67 15.16 0.91
CA ALA A 62 22.73 13.83 1.53
C ALA A 62 21.76 13.66 2.72
N SER A 63 20.48 13.97 2.52
CA SER A 63 19.40 13.57 3.43
C SER A 63 18.76 12.22 3.06
N ASP A 64 19.11 11.64 1.91
CA ASP A 64 18.31 10.58 1.27
C ASP A 64 19.12 9.30 1.02
N LEU A 65 19.90 8.85 2.01
CA LEU A 65 20.64 7.59 1.91
C LEU A 65 19.89 6.48 2.64
N PHE A 66 19.41 5.48 1.90
CA PHE A 66 18.61 4.38 2.39
C PHE A 66 19.43 3.09 2.53
N PHE A 67 19.27 2.41 3.65
CA PHE A 67 19.93 1.15 3.94
C PHE A 67 19.25 -0.05 3.27
N HIS A 68 20.04 -0.92 2.63
CA HIS A 68 19.59 -2.20 2.09
C HIS A 68 20.72 -3.24 2.07
N HIS A 69 20.51 -4.41 2.69
CA HIS A 69 21.43 -5.55 2.67
C HIS A 69 22.92 -5.25 2.92
N GLY A 70 23.25 -4.36 3.87
CA GLY A 70 24.64 -4.04 4.21
C GLY A 70 25.27 -2.92 3.37
N HIS A 71 24.51 -2.34 2.45
CA HIS A 71 24.91 -1.22 1.60
C HIS A 71 24.03 0.00 1.84
N CYS A 72 24.61 1.18 1.66
CA CYS A 72 23.86 2.43 1.66
C CYS A 72 23.61 2.87 0.21
N HIS A 73 22.35 3.14 -0.14
CA HIS A 73 21.92 3.51 -1.49
C HIS A 73 21.29 4.91 -1.51
N LEU A 74 21.54 5.71 -2.55
CA LEU A 74 20.85 7.01 -2.76
C LEU A 74 19.39 6.83 -3.20
N THR A 75 19.10 5.73 -3.89
CA THR A 75 17.74 5.35 -4.28
C THR A 75 17.61 3.86 -4.07
N CYS A 76 16.48 3.45 -3.51
CA CYS A 76 16.23 2.03 -3.28
C CYS A 76 16.25 1.24 -4.59
N PRO A 77 16.82 0.03 -4.58
CA PRO A 77 16.86 -0.83 -5.76
C PRO A 77 15.46 -1.24 -6.21
N GLN A 78 15.35 -1.80 -7.42
CA GLN A 78 14.07 -2.20 -8.00
C GLN A 78 13.30 -3.17 -7.08
N GLY A 79 12.00 -2.91 -6.90
CA GLY A 79 11.14 -3.69 -6.01
C GLY A 79 11.23 -3.28 -4.54
N PHE A 80 11.97 -2.22 -4.22
CA PHE A 80 12.03 -1.63 -2.89
C PHE A 80 11.60 -0.15 -2.92
N GLU A 81 11.12 0.36 -1.80
CA GLU A 81 10.72 1.75 -1.63
C GLU A 81 11.39 2.37 -0.38
N PRO A 82 11.64 3.69 -0.39
CA PRO A 82 12.26 4.38 0.73
C PRO A 82 11.29 4.50 1.90
N ASP A 83 11.66 3.96 3.05
CA ASP A 83 11.03 4.30 4.33
C ASP A 83 11.80 5.47 4.95
N VAL A 84 11.18 6.65 4.91
CA VAL A 84 11.79 7.90 5.35
C VAL A 84 11.91 7.97 6.88
N GLN A 85 11.09 7.22 7.63
CA GLN A 85 11.14 7.24 9.09
C GLN A 85 12.33 6.43 9.61
N LEU A 86 12.62 5.31 8.95
CA LEU A 86 13.62 4.35 9.39
C LEU A 86 14.90 4.38 8.51
N MET A 87 14.92 5.18 7.43
CA MET A 87 16.05 5.34 6.49
C MET A 87 16.55 4.01 5.91
N TRP A 88 15.60 3.15 5.54
CA TRP A 88 15.84 1.83 4.95
C TRP A 88 14.99 1.62 3.71
N CYS A 89 15.40 0.67 2.88
CA CYS A 89 14.62 0.21 1.76
C CYS A 89 13.70 -0.93 2.19
N THR A 90 12.40 -0.67 2.19
CA THR A 90 11.35 -1.67 2.41
C THR A 90 11.06 -2.40 1.11
N PRO A 91 10.75 -3.70 1.13
CA PRO A 91 10.21 -4.37 -0.05
C PRO A 91 8.87 -3.73 -0.44
N GLN A 92 8.69 -3.42 -1.72
CA GLN A 92 7.39 -2.98 -2.24
C GLN A 92 6.39 -4.10 -2.07
N THR A 93 5.25 -3.79 -1.46
CA THR A 93 4.16 -4.74 -1.35
C THR A 93 3.15 -4.49 -2.45
N HIS A 94 2.80 -5.54 -3.18
CA HIS A 94 1.77 -5.46 -4.20
C HIS A 94 0.42 -5.86 -3.60
N CYS A 95 -0.67 -5.38 -4.21
CA CYS A 95 -1.98 -5.74 -3.72
C CYS A 95 -2.27 -7.23 -3.96
N GLU A 96 -2.59 -7.94 -2.89
CA GLU A 96 -3.06 -9.32 -2.96
C GLU A 96 -4.54 -9.37 -2.62
N VAL A 97 -5.32 -10.07 -3.44
CA VAL A 97 -6.76 -10.19 -3.31
C VAL A 97 -7.15 -11.64 -3.08
N GLY A 98 -8.17 -11.85 -2.27
CA GLY A 98 -8.64 -13.17 -1.89
C GLY A 98 -9.59 -13.80 -2.90
N GLU A 99 -10.17 -14.91 -2.49
CA GLU A 99 -11.15 -15.63 -3.29
C GLU A 99 -12.42 -14.80 -3.51
N TRP A 100 -13.06 -15.06 -4.65
CA TRP A 100 -14.37 -14.51 -4.95
C TRP A 100 -15.42 -15.09 -4.02
N THR A 101 -16.26 -14.21 -3.49
CA THR A 101 -17.53 -14.60 -2.87
C THR A 101 -18.42 -15.31 -3.89
N HIS A 102 -19.36 -16.09 -3.37
CA HIS A 102 -20.42 -16.65 -4.19
C HIS A 102 -21.25 -15.55 -4.86
N TRP A 103 -21.85 -15.90 -6.00
CA TRP A 103 -22.74 -15.00 -6.72
C TRP A 103 -23.94 -14.61 -5.85
N GLY A 104 -24.11 -13.31 -5.62
CA GLY A 104 -25.30 -12.76 -4.99
C GLY A 104 -26.52 -12.79 -5.92
N ALA A 105 -27.69 -12.42 -5.38
CA ALA A 105 -28.97 -12.44 -6.08
C ALA A 105 -28.98 -11.67 -7.42
N CYS A 106 -28.16 -10.61 -7.53
CA CYS A 106 -28.03 -9.80 -8.74
C CYS A 106 -26.85 -10.24 -9.62
N ARG A 107 -26.40 -11.50 -9.52
CA ARG A 107 -25.18 -12.00 -10.18
C ARG A 107 -24.02 -11.02 -10.00
N THR A 108 -23.88 -10.55 -8.77
CA THR A 108 -22.76 -9.72 -8.30
C THR A 108 -21.91 -10.57 -7.38
N ARG A 109 -20.60 -10.54 -7.55
CA ARG A 109 -19.66 -11.10 -6.58
C ARG A 109 -18.58 -10.08 -6.28
N THR A 110 -18.06 -10.15 -5.07
CA THR A 110 -16.94 -9.34 -4.60
C THR A 110 -15.83 -10.23 -4.06
N ARG A 111 -14.63 -9.71 -3.91
CA ARG A 111 -13.53 -10.39 -3.22
C ARG A 111 -12.81 -9.44 -2.27
N PRO A 112 -12.31 -9.92 -1.13
CA PRO A 112 -11.59 -9.07 -0.18
C PRO A 112 -10.18 -8.78 -0.68
N VAL A 113 -9.61 -7.67 -0.20
CA VAL A 113 -8.17 -7.41 -0.28
C VAL A 113 -7.53 -8.10 0.92
N LEU A 114 -6.54 -8.96 0.67
CA LEU A 114 -5.78 -9.67 1.71
C LEU A 114 -4.56 -8.86 2.12
N HIS A 115 -3.87 -8.24 1.16
CA HIS A 115 -2.73 -7.39 1.40
C HIS A 115 -2.88 -6.08 0.62
N PHE A 116 -2.78 -4.96 1.32
CA PHE A 116 -2.84 -3.65 0.67
C PHE A 116 -1.50 -3.34 -0.01
N PRO A 117 -1.54 -2.73 -1.20
CA PRO A 117 -0.32 -2.33 -1.87
C PRO A 117 0.33 -1.17 -1.11
N SER A 118 1.65 -1.09 -1.20
CA SER A 118 2.38 0.08 -0.77
C SER A 118 2.18 1.27 -1.73
N VAL A 119 2.76 2.43 -1.41
CA VAL A 119 2.61 3.66 -2.20
C VAL A 119 3.07 3.47 -3.64
N TYR A 120 4.15 2.71 -3.84
CA TYR A 120 4.69 2.38 -5.17
C TYR A 120 4.28 0.99 -5.65
N GLY A 121 3.46 0.27 -4.88
CA GLY A 121 2.98 -1.06 -5.21
C GLY A 121 1.93 -1.06 -6.33
N ASN A 122 1.78 -2.21 -6.99
CA ASN A 122 0.76 -2.39 -8.02
C ASN A 122 -0.66 -2.32 -7.42
N PRO A 123 -1.62 -1.64 -8.07
CA PRO A 123 -2.98 -1.52 -7.58
C PRO A 123 -3.71 -2.86 -7.58
N CYS A 124 -4.74 -2.96 -6.75
CA CYS A 124 -5.57 -4.16 -6.67
C CYS A 124 -6.29 -4.45 -8.00
N SER A 125 -6.30 -5.72 -8.40
CA SER A 125 -7.17 -6.18 -9.47
C SER A 125 -8.65 -6.07 -9.05
N HIS A 126 -9.58 -6.15 -10.02
CA HIS A 126 -11.00 -5.86 -9.80
C HIS A 126 -11.59 -6.52 -8.54
N LEU A 127 -12.18 -5.72 -7.66
CA LEU A 127 -12.74 -6.21 -6.39
C LEU A 127 -14.22 -6.60 -6.48
N SER A 128 -14.88 -6.23 -7.58
CA SER A 128 -16.28 -6.57 -7.85
C SER A 128 -16.49 -6.95 -9.30
N GLU A 129 -17.36 -7.93 -9.52
CA GLU A 129 -17.82 -8.35 -10.84
C GLU A 129 -19.36 -8.38 -10.82
N ILE A 130 -19.97 -7.71 -11.79
CA ILE A 130 -21.42 -7.65 -11.96
C ILE A 130 -21.76 -8.22 -13.33
N ARG A 131 -22.62 -9.23 -13.38
CA ARG A 131 -23.18 -9.77 -14.64
C ARG A 131 -24.59 -9.25 -14.87
N LYS A 132 -25.12 -9.46 -16.08
CA LYS A 132 -26.49 -9.06 -16.45
C LYS A 132 -27.49 -9.55 -15.39
N CYS A 133 -28.03 -8.60 -14.64
CA CYS A 133 -28.99 -8.83 -13.58
C CYS A 133 -30.39 -8.70 -14.18
N ALA A 134 -31.10 -9.83 -14.29
CA ALA A 134 -32.47 -9.85 -14.74
C ALA A 134 -33.39 -9.50 -13.56
N ILE A 135 -33.39 -8.23 -13.15
CA ILE A 135 -34.44 -7.73 -12.27
C ILE A 135 -35.72 -7.76 -13.09
N ARG A 136 -36.51 -8.84 -12.97
CA ARG A 136 -37.89 -8.80 -13.44
C ARG A 136 -38.56 -7.68 -12.68
N LYS A 137 -38.71 -6.50 -13.30
CA LYS A 137 -39.64 -5.48 -12.80
C LYS A 137 -40.95 -6.22 -12.61
N ARG A 138 -41.40 -6.37 -11.37
CA ARG A 138 -42.75 -6.83 -11.09
C ARG A 138 -43.63 -5.83 -11.82
N LEU A 139 -44.25 -6.24 -12.93
CA LEU A 139 -45.32 -5.48 -13.56
C LEU A 139 -46.38 -5.36 -12.47
N ARG A 140 -46.36 -4.25 -11.72
CA ARG A 140 -47.34 -3.95 -10.70
C ARG A 140 -48.63 -3.72 -11.47
N SER A 141 -49.38 -4.81 -11.65
CA SER A 141 -50.68 -4.90 -12.31
C SER A 141 -50.84 -3.94 -13.47
N SER A 142 -50.62 -4.42 -14.70
CA SER A 142 -51.05 -3.74 -15.93
C SER A 142 -52.57 -3.60 -15.94
N LEU A 143 -53.12 -2.74 -15.08
CA LEU A 143 -54.48 -2.27 -15.21
C LEU A 143 -54.52 -1.50 -16.52
N SER A 144 -55.32 -2.02 -17.45
CA SER A 144 -55.47 -1.45 -18.78
C SER A 144 -55.84 0.03 -18.67
N LYS A 145 -55.50 0.81 -19.70
CA LYS A 145 -55.83 2.25 -19.76
C LYS A 145 -57.31 2.51 -19.46
N TRP A 146 -58.17 1.55 -19.86
CA TRP A 146 -59.60 1.48 -19.53
C TRP A 146 -59.91 1.33 -18.04
N GLN A 147 -59.21 0.44 -17.33
CA GLN A 147 -59.42 0.24 -15.88
C GLN A 147 -59.06 1.49 -15.06
N ARG A 148 -58.07 2.29 -15.49
CA ARG A 148 -57.79 3.60 -14.85
C ARG A 148 -58.89 4.62 -15.09
N ARG A 149 -59.40 4.69 -16.33
CA ARG A 149 -60.47 5.64 -16.70
C ARG A 149 -61.78 5.32 -15.97
N ASN A 150 -62.13 4.04 -15.84
CA ASN A 150 -63.28 3.62 -15.05
C ASN A 150 -63.10 3.89 -13.55
N LYS A 151 -61.89 3.73 -13.00
CA LYS A 151 -61.65 4.03 -11.58
C LYS A 151 -61.85 5.52 -11.29
N MET A 152 -61.40 6.40 -12.20
CA MET A 152 -61.60 7.85 -12.10
C MET A 152 -63.06 8.26 -12.31
N PHE A 153 -63.75 7.69 -13.30
CA PHE A 153 -65.18 7.95 -13.53
C PHE A 153 -66.05 7.49 -12.36
N ASN A 154 -65.77 6.31 -11.79
CA ASN A 154 -66.49 5.81 -10.61
C ASN A 154 -66.17 6.62 -9.35
N ALA A 155 -64.95 7.15 -9.21
CA ALA A 155 -64.61 8.07 -8.13
C ALA A 155 -65.35 9.41 -8.27
N TYR A 156 -65.40 9.96 -9.49
CA TYR A 156 -66.16 11.18 -9.78
C TYR A 156 -67.66 10.99 -9.51
N LYS A 157 -68.24 9.85 -9.93
CA LYS A 157 -69.65 9.53 -9.70
C LYS A 157 -70.00 9.39 -8.21
N ARG A 158 -69.08 8.84 -7.39
CA ARG A 158 -69.24 8.80 -5.93
C ARG A 158 -69.13 10.17 -5.28
N TYR A 159 -68.26 11.02 -5.80
CA TYR A 159 -68.12 12.39 -5.33
C TYR A 159 -69.41 13.18 -5.62
N THR A 160 -69.91 13.14 -6.86
CA THR A 160 -71.16 13.82 -7.23
C THR A 160 -72.36 13.30 -6.44
N SER A 161 -72.49 11.97 -6.25
CA SER A 161 -73.59 11.43 -5.43
C SER A 161 -73.51 11.85 -3.96
N SER A 162 -72.30 12.03 -3.42
CA SER A 162 -72.10 12.50 -2.05
C SER A 162 -72.43 13.99 -1.93
N VAL A 163 -72.10 14.80 -2.94
CA VAL A 163 -72.43 16.22 -3.00
C VAL A 163 -73.93 16.45 -3.20
N ASP A 164 -74.60 15.62 -4.01
CA ASP A 164 -76.05 15.66 -4.18
C ASP A 164 -76.78 15.26 -2.88
N SER A 165 -76.26 14.28 -2.14
CA SER A 165 -76.80 13.89 -0.83
C SER A 165 -76.68 15.01 0.21
N LEU A 166 -75.57 15.76 0.18
CA LEU A 166 -75.34 16.92 1.05
C LEU A 166 -76.23 18.11 0.66
N ASN A 167 -76.40 18.38 -0.64
CA ASN A 167 -77.25 19.47 -1.12
C ASN A 167 -78.75 19.19 -0.89
N THR A 168 -79.18 17.93 -0.96
CA THR A 168 -80.58 17.55 -0.66
C THR A 168 -80.87 17.69 0.84
N SER A 169 -79.89 17.43 1.71
CA SER A 169 -80.02 17.64 3.16
C SER A 169 -80.03 19.12 3.59
N ARG A 170 -79.55 20.03 2.72
CA ARG A 170 -79.50 21.48 2.99
C ARG A 170 -80.78 22.22 2.55
N PHE A 171 -81.67 21.57 1.79
CA PHE A 171 -82.95 22.13 1.33
C PHE A 171 -84.19 21.59 2.06
N SER A 172 -84.02 20.83 3.15
CA SER A 172 -85.14 20.39 4.01
C SER A 172 -85.15 21.01 5.42
N THR A 173 -84.38 22.08 5.64
CA THR A 173 -84.48 22.91 6.84
C THR A 173 -84.73 24.36 6.45
N HIS A 174 -85.97 24.66 6.06
CA HIS A 174 -86.67 25.91 6.30
C HIS A 174 -88.16 25.70 6.14
#